data_AF-A0A2V8WMF9-F1
#
_entry.id   AF-A0A2V8WMF9-F1
#
_cell.length_a   1.000
_cell.length_b   1.000
_cell.length_c   1.000
_cell.angle_alpha   90.00
_cell.angle_beta   90.00
_cell.angle_gamma   90.00
#
_symmetry.space_group_name_H-M   'P 1'
#
loop_
_entity.id
_entity.type
_entity.pdbx_description
1 polymer ?
#
loop_
_entity_poly.entity_id
_entity_poly.type
_entity_poly.pdbx_seq_one_letter_code
_entity_poly.pdbx_strand_id
1 'polypeptide(L)'
;MLLRVSNIFRMKFLSLIGLLSVSVLAAVLVSASPTLSQAQQPSPGVPAATSPTASPGLGGAVGTAASAFGAQTQQSGLNIVVLDPAHGGTDPGARGTGGIRESEIVLDFAVQVRRALELQGFQVVQTRQGNENPSFDDRSTTANAQRGAVFVTLHISSTGLPGTVRVYVNSDLPAVANASGLIPWDRAQAPFLGLSKSFGDLVQGFLAQRFKGSPDTAQSASVRQLRTTAAPAIAVEVSSVTVEDRADLDRMAPGVADAIARGAAAFRPSYVVPSAPGALP
;
A
#
# COMPACT_ATOMS: atom_id res chain seq x y z
N MET A 1 -62.91 -9.46 31.98
CA MET A 1 -63.34 -8.05 31.93
C MET A 1 -62.08 -7.21 31.63
N LEU A 2 -61.51 -7.27 30.42
CA LEU A 2 -61.80 -6.45 29.22
C LEU A 2 -61.84 -4.94 29.58
N LEU A 3 -60.92 -4.07 29.13
CA LEU A 3 -60.67 -3.69 27.73
C LEU A 3 -59.26 -3.11 27.48
N ARG A 4 -58.66 -3.52 26.35
CA ARG A 4 -57.64 -2.81 25.56
C ARG A 4 -58.33 -1.71 24.74
N VAL A 5 -57.66 -0.57 24.55
CA VAL A 5 -58.01 0.39 23.49
C VAL A 5 -56.78 0.55 22.58
N SER A 6 -56.91 -0.02 21.38
CA SER A 6 -56.02 0.15 20.23
C SER A 6 -56.69 1.09 19.24
N ASN A 7 -56.00 2.16 18.85
CA ASN A 7 -56.54 3.15 17.92
C ASN A 7 -56.22 2.75 16.47
N ILE A 8 -57.27 2.62 15.68
CA ILE A 8 -57.31 2.25 14.27
C ILE A 8 -57.44 3.54 13.47
N PHE A 9 -56.61 3.79 12.46
CA PHE A 9 -56.99 4.65 11.35
C PHE A 9 -56.62 4.02 10.01
N ARG A 10 -57.61 4.01 9.13
CA ARG A 10 -57.78 3.18 7.94
C ARG A 10 -57.57 4.04 6.70
N MET A 11 -56.88 3.48 5.71
CA MET A 11 -56.65 4.02 4.36
C MET A 11 -57.95 4.44 3.64
N LYS A 12 -57.86 5.51 2.83
CA LYS A 12 -58.65 5.67 1.60
C LYS A 12 -57.77 6.10 0.43
N PHE A 13 -58.01 5.39 -0.66
CA PHE A 13 -57.46 5.46 -2.01
C PHE A 13 -57.80 6.78 -2.72
N LEU A 14 -56.92 7.28 -3.58
CA LEU A 14 -57.32 8.00 -4.80
C LEU A 14 -56.21 7.86 -5.85
N SER A 15 -56.50 7.10 -6.91
CA SER A 15 -55.73 7.06 -8.16
C SER A 15 -56.07 8.27 -9.01
N LEU A 16 -55.08 8.90 -9.65
CA LEU A 16 -55.32 9.62 -10.90
C LEU A 16 -54.12 9.44 -11.85
N ILE A 17 -54.46 8.98 -13.04
CA ILE A 17 -53.61 8.74 -14.20
C ILE A 17 -53.33 10.09 -14.89
N GLY A 18 -52.10 10.29 -15.36
CA GLY A 18 -51.74 11.39 -16.26
C GLY A 18 -50.47 11.05 -17.04
N LEU A 19 -50.64 10.44 -18.22
CA LEU A 19 -49.61 10.41 -19.26
C LEU A 19 -49.35 11.84 -19.75
N LEU A 20 -48.09 12.21 -19.98
CA LEU A 20 -47.68 12.88 -21.23
C LEU A 20 -46.16 12.74 -21.45
N SER A 21 -45.85 12.07 -22.55
CA SER A 21 -44.57 12.03 -23.28
C SER A 21 -44.21 13.37 -23.91
N VAL A 22 -42.92 13.72 -24.04
CA VAL A 22 -42.25 14.15 -25.29
C VAL A 22 -40.72 14.01 -25.12
N SER A 23 -40.11 13.45 -26.15
CA SER A 23 -38.71 13.06 -26.31
C SER A 23 -37.81 14.17 -26.90
N VAL A 24 -36.50 13.86 -26.91
CA VAL A 24 -35.44 14.34 -27.84
C VAL A 24 -34.69 15.63 -27.46
N LEU A 25 -33.38 15.54 -27.20
CA LEU A 25 -32.35 15.82 -28.22
C LEU A 25 -30.93 15.49 -27.73
N ALA A 26 -30.22 14.73 -28.55
CA ALA A 26 -28.80 14.42 -28.43
C ALA A 26 -27.95 15.62 -28.87
N ALA A 27 -26.85 15.88 -28.19
CA ALA A 27 -25.75 16.67 -28.71
C ALA A 27 -24.43 15.96 -28.40
N VAL A 28 -23.94 15.25 -29.42
CA VAL A 28 -22.58 14.73 -29.51
C VAL A 28 -21.67 15.91 -29.84
N LEU A 29 -20.71 16.22 -28.96
CA LEU A 29 -19.59 17.10 -29.30
C LEU A 29 -18.35 16.24 -29.51
N VAL A 30 -18.10 15.91 -30.77
CA VAL A 30 -16.79 15.44 -31.26
C VAL A 30 -15.84 16.63 -31.24
N SER A 31 -14.80 16.56 -30.40
CA SER A 31 -13.69 17.49 -30.45
C SER A 31 -12.54 16.82 -31.21
N ALA A 32 -12.29 17.28 -32.43
CA ALA A 32 -11.18 16.86 -33.26
C ALA A 32 -9.86 17.34 -32.64
N SER A 33 -8.92 16.40 -32.43
CA SER A 33 -7.52 16.75 -32.14
C SER A 33 -6.76 16.87 -33.46
N PRO A 34 -5.97 17.94 -33.68
CA PRO A 34 -5.16 18.06 -34.88
C PRO A 34 -4.04 17.03 -34.88
N THR A 35 -3.88 16.38 -36.04
CA THR A 35 -2.83 15.45 -36.39
C THR A 35 -1.47 16.16 -36.36
N LEU A 36 -0.59 15.76 -35.44
CA LEU A 36 0.83 16.10 -35.54
C LEU A 36 1.44 15.32 -36.70
N SER A 37 1.87 16.07 -37.71
CA SER A 37 2.65 15.61 -38.85
C SER A 37 3.92 14.89 -38.37
N GLN A 38 4.04 13.61 -38.73
CA GLN A 38 5.31 12.89 -38.65
C GLN A 38 6.27 13.49 -39.68
N ALA A 39 7.20 14.32 -39.22
CA ALA A 39 8.42 14.61 -39.96
C ALA A 39 9.32 13.37 -39.88
N GLN A 40 9.27 12.58 -40.95
CA GLN A 40 10.15 11.46 -41.23
C GLN A 40 11.59 11.97 -41.39
N GLN A 41 12.43 11.79 -40.36
CA GLN A 41 13.87 11.99 -40.50
C GLN A 41 14.52 10.72 -41.07
N PRO A 42 15.36 10.82 -42.12
CA PRO A 42 16.05 9.68 -42.71
C PRO A 42 17.23 9.19 -41.84
N SER A 43 17.28 7.89 -41.60
CA SER A 43 18.41 7.19 -40.99
C SER A 43 19.63 7.19 -41.91
N PRO A 44 20.84 7.55 -41.43
CA PRO A 44 22.09 7.23 -42.13
C PRO A 44 22.48 5.78 -41.86
N GLY A 45 22.76 5.03 -42.93
CA GLY A 45 23.20 3.64 -42.88
C GLY A 45 24.58 3.47 -42.23
N VAL A 46 24.70 2.45 -41.38
CA VAL A 46 25.98 1.97 -40.85
C VAL A 46 26.37 0.73 -41.66
N PRO A 47 27.51 0.73 -42.37
CA PRO A 47 28.02 -0.47 -43.00
C PRO A 47 28.67 -1.41 -41.97
N ALA A 48 28.41 -2.70 -42.15
CA ALA A 48 29.00 -3.80 -41.41
C ALA A 48 30.53 -3.84 -41.61
N ALA A 49 31.26 -3.96 -40.51
CA ALA A 49 32.68 -4.29 -40.50
C ALA A 49 32.88 -5.61 -39.77
N THR A 50 33.26 -6.62 -40.56
CA THR A 50 33.81 -7.90 -40.13
C THR A 50 35.26 -7.73 -39.69
N SER A 51 35.70 -8.53 -38.71
CA SER A 51 37.11 -8.91 -38.50
C SER A 51 37.23 -10.05 -37.48
N PRO A 52 38.32 -10.84 -37.52
CA PRO A 52 38.24 -12.30 -37.48
C PRO A 52 38.81 -12.97 -36.23
N THR A 53 38.50 -14.26 -36.17
CA THR A 53 39.06 -15.34 -35.36
C THR A 53 40.58 -15.35 -35.28
N ALA A 54 41.14 -15.46 -34.06
CA ALA A 54 42.43 -16.12 -33.83
C ALA A 54 42.59 -16.63 -32.37
N SER A 55 42.86 -17.93 -32.27
CA SER A 55 43.62 -18.66 -31.23
C SER A 55 44.45 -19.69 -31.99
N PRO A 56 45.61 -20.22 -31.51
CA PRO A 56 45.85 -20.64 -30.12
C PRO A 56 47.30 -20.46 -29.60
N GLY A 57 47.52 -20.74 -28.30
CA GLY A 57 48.87 -20.90 -27.73
C GLY A 57 48.84 -21.45 -26.29
N LEU A 58 49.40 -22.65 -26.13
CA LEU A 58 49.52 -23.44 -24.89
C LEU A 58 50.68 -22.98 -24.00
N GLY A 59 50.57 -23.18 -22.68
CA GLY A 59 51.72 -23.16 -21.75
C GLY A 59 51.32 -22.89 -20.30
N GLY A 60 51.29 -23.92 -19.45
CA GLY A 60 50.70 -23.87 -18.11
C GLY A 60 51.59 -23.38 -16.98
N ALA A 61 50.97 -23.19 -15.81
CA ALA A 61 51.56 -23.37 -14.50
C ALA A 61 50.46 -23.47 -13.43
N VAL A 62 50.68 -24.40 -12.51
CA VAL A 62 49.86 -24.77 -11.36
C VAL A 62 49.83 -23.63 -10.32
N GLY A 63 48.66 -23.38 -9.75
CA GLY A 63 48.50 -22.46 -8.62
C GLY A 63 47.05 -22.37 -8.18
N THR A 64 46.63 -23.29 -7.32
CA THR A 64 45.36 -23.24 -6.57
C THR A 64 45.33 -21.99 -5.68
N ALA A 65 44.77 -20.90 -6.19
CA ALA A 65 44.18 -19.86 -5.38
C ALA A 65 42.68 -20.10 -5.41
N ALA A 66 42.17 -20.77 -4.38
CA ALA A 66 40.76 -20.70 -4.06
C ALA A 66 40.43 -19.20 -3.92
N SER A 67 39.78 -18.63 -4.92
CA SER A 67 39.07 -17.37 -4.75
C SER A 67 38.04 -17.63 -3.68
N ALA A 68 38.40 -17.31 -2.44
CA ALA A 68 37.46 -16.79 -1.48
C ALA A 68 36.88 -15.52 -2.11
N PHE A 69 35.96 -15.71 -3.05
CA PHE A 69 34.88 -14.76 -3.27
C PHE A 69 34.26 -14.65 -1.89
N GLY A 70 34.68 -13.60 -1.17
CA GLY A 70 34.03 -13.21 0.06
C GLY A 70 32.55 -13.24 -0.28
N ALA A 71 31.79 -14.04 0.46
CA ALA A 71 30.37 -13.85 0.54
C ALA A 71 30.23 -12.39 0.97
N GLN A 72 30.05 -11.49 0.00
CA GLN A 72 29.51 -10.17 0.27
C GLN A 72 28.18 -10.51 0.90
N THR A 73 28.12 -10.45 2.23
CA THR A 73 26.90 -10.51 2.99
C THR A 73 25.98 -9.52 2.30
N GLN A 74 25.00 -10.03 1.58
CA GLN A 74 24.06 -9.24 0.81
C GLN A 74 23.40 -8.30 1.82
N GLN A 75 23.86 -7.06 1.85
CA GLN A 75 23.58 -6.14 2.94
C GLN A 75 22.07 -5.90 2.89
N SER A 76 21.35 -6.30 3.95
CA SER A 76 19.88 -6.32 3.94
C SER A 76 19.36 -4.96 3.46
N GLY A 77 18.44 -4.97 2.49
CA GLY A 77 18.07 -3.78 1.75
C GLY A 77 17.03 -2.91 2.44
N LEU A 78 16.38 -3.38 3.51
CA LEU A 78 15.35 -2.62 4.23
C LEU A 78 15.94 -1.71 5.31
N ASN A 79 15.95 -0.39 5.06
CA ASN A 79 16.42 0.61 6.01
C ASN A 79 15.35 1.64 6.39
N ILE A 80 14.34 1.81 5.53
CA ILE A 80 13.35 2.88 5.64
C ILE A 80 11.96 2.27 5.84
N VAL A 81 11.17 2.89 6.72
CA VAL A 81 9.72 2.67 6.77
C VAL A 81 9.03 3.98 6.43
N VAL A 82 8.25 3.96 5.35
CA VAL A 82 7.34 5.05 5.04
C VAL A 82 6.04 4.81 5.79
N LEU A 83 5.75 5.67 6.76
CA LEU A 83 4.63 5.56 7.67
C LEU A 83 3.54 6.57 7.29
N ASP A 84 2.37 6.05 6.95
CA ASP A 84 1.26 6.82 6.43
C ASP A 84 0.10 6.85 7.44
N PRO A 85 0.00 7.86 8.31
CA PRO A 85 -1.24 8.11 9.02
C PRO A 85 -2.32 8.53 8.02
N ALA A 86 -3.31 7.67 7.80
CA ALA A 86 -4.34 7.90 6.77
C ALA A 86 -5.18 9.16 7.03
N HIS A 87 -5.89 9.61 6.00
CA HIS A 87 -6.82 10.75 6.08
C HIS A 87 -6.14 12.08 6.47
N GLY A 88 -6.92 13.04 6.95
CA GLY A 88 -6.50 14.36 7.42
C GLY A 88 -7.30 15.50 6.79
N GLY A 89 -7.09 16.73 7.26
CA GLY A 89 -7.72 17.92 6.72
C GLY A 89 -9.24 17.83 6.73
N THR A 90 -9.86 17.90 5.55
CA THR A 90 -11.32 17.77 5.38
C THR A 90 -11.81 16.33 5.36
N ASP A 91 -10.92 15.35 5.29
CA ASP A 91 -11.23 13.93 5.38
C ASP A 91 -10.94 13.44 6.81
N PRO A 92 -11.96 13.29 7.67
CA PRO A 92 -11.74 12.81 9.02
C PRO A 92 -11.52 11.30 9.10
N GLY A 93 -11.71 10.57 7.99
CA GLY A 93 -11.90 9.12 7.99
C GLY A 93 -13.19 8.72 8.71
N ALA A 94 -13.19 7.54 9.31
CA ALA A 94 -14.28 7.04 10.12
C ALA A 94 -14.57 7.97 11.32
N ARG A 95 -15.85 8.08 11.67
CA ARG A 95 -16.33 8.91 12.79
C ARG A 95 -16.97 8.04 13.86
N GLY A 96 -16.48 8.19 15.09
CA GLY A 96 -17.01 7.50 16.26
C GLY A 96 -18.02 8.33 17.05
N THR A 97 -18.49 7.76 18.15
CA THR A 97 -19.24 8.50 19.18
C THR A 97 -18.35 9.59 19.81
N GLY A 98 -18.96 10.60 20.44
CA GLY A 98 -18.21 11.63 21.17
C GLY A 98 -17.30 12.53 20.32
N GLY A 99 -17.41 12.48 18.98
CA GLY A 99 -16.60 13.31 18.08
C GLY A 99 -15.26 12.71 17.69
N ILE A 100 -15.02 11.44 17.99
CA ILE A 100 -13.81 10.71 17.59
C ILE A 100 -13.65 10.72 16.06
N ARG A 101 -12.44 11.07 15.59
CA ARG A 101 -12.06 11.08 14.17
C ARG A 101 -10.87 10.17 13.96
N GLU A 102 -10.99 9.24 13.02
CA GLU A 102 -9.90 8.34 12.61
C GLU A 102 -8.59 9.09 12.34
N SER A 103 -8.66 10.16 11.54
CA SER A 103 -7.51 10.99 11.16
C SER A 103 -6.66 11.51 12.34
N GLU A 104 -7.27 11.79 13.49
CA GLU A 104 -6.58 12.24 14.70
C GLU A 104 -5.92 11.04 15.40
N ILE A 105 -6.64 9.91 15.51
CA ILE A 105 -6.14 8.68 16.14
C ILE A 105 -4.90 8.16 15.42
N VAL A 106 -4.96 8.05 14.09
CA VAL A 106 -3.86 7.48 13.31
C VAL A 106 -2.63 8.38 13.36
N LEU A 107 -2.81 9.69 13.55
CA LEU A 107 -1.69 10.61 13.78
C LEU A 107 -1.03 10.36 15.14
N ASP A 108 -1.82 10.16 16.20
CA ASP A 108 -1.32 9.80 17.53
C ASP A 108 -0.59 8.45 17.52
N PHE A 109 -1.16 7.46 16.84
CA PHE A 109 -0.56 6.14 16.66
C PHE A 109 0.76 6.24 15.90
N ALA A 110 0.82 7.07 14.85
CA ALA A 110 2.02 7.24 14.05
C ALA A 110 3.22 7.72 14.87
N VAL A 111 3.02 8.57 15.89
CA VAL A 111 4.08 8.98 16.81
C VAL A 111 4.68 7.78 17.55
N GLN A 112 3.84 6.87 18.04
CA GLN A 112 4.28 5.69 18.77
C GLN A 112 4.94 4.65 17.86
N VAL A 113 4.35 4.40 16.69
CA VAL A 113 4.88 3.48 15.68
C VAL A 113 6.24 3.96 15.18
N ARG A 114 6.38 5.26 14.90
CA ARG A 114 7.66 5.88 14.52
C ARG A 114 8.72 5.62 15.58
N ARG A 115 8.43 5.92 16.85
CA ARG A 115 9.38 5.71 17.95
C ARG A 115 9.81 4.24 18.05
N ALA A 116 8.86 3.30 17.95
CA ALA A 116 9.16 1.87 18.01
C ALA A 116 10.05 1.41 16.84
N LEU A 117 9.81 1.94 15.64
CA LEU A 117 10.62 1.65 14.45
C LEU A 117 12.03 2.25 14.54
N GLU A 118 12.16 3.48 15.00
CA GLU A 118 13.47 4.14 15.21
C GLU A 118 14.32 3.37 16.23
N LEU A 119 13.69 2.84 17.30
CA LEU A 119 14.37 1.96 18.27
C LEU A 119 14.86 0.64 17.67
N GLN A 120 14.25 0.16 16.57
CA GLN A 120 14.73 -0.98 15.79
C GLN A 120 15.78 -0.59 14.73
N GLY A 121 16.20 0.68 14.69
CA GLY A 121 17.21 1.22 13.78
C GLY A 121 16.70 1.56 12.38
N PHE A 122 15.38 1.68 12.18
CA PHE A 122 14.82 2.14 10.91
C PHE A 122 14.84 3.67 10.83
N GLN A 123 15.05 4.19 9.62
CA GLN A 123 14.66 5.56 9.31
C GLN A 123 13.15 5.61 9.02
N VAL A 124 12.45 6.58 9.59
CA VAL A 124 10.99 6.71 9.40
C VAL A 124 10.67 7.98 8.64
N VAL A 125 10.01 7.83 7.49
CA VAL A 125 9.50 8.94 6.67
C VAL A 125 7.98 8.96 6.80
N GLN A 126 7.41 10.06 7.28
CA GLN A 126 5.96 10.18 7.41
C GLN A 126 5.36 10.92 6.21
N THR A 127 4.21 10.46 5.69
CA THR A 127 3.49 11.16 4.60
C THR A 127 2.84 12.47 5.05
N ARG A 128 2.51 12.57 6.35
CA ARG A 128 2.10 13.79 7.04
C ARG A 128 2.49 13.73 8.52
N GLN A 129 2.63 14.90 9.14
CA GLN A 129 2.95 15.05 10.56
C GLN A 129 1.93 15.92 11.31
N GLY A 130 1.00 16.56 10.60
CA GLY A 130 -0.10 17.33 11.15
C GLY A 130 -1.43 16.93 10.52
N ASN A 131 -2.37 17.89 10.47
CA ASN A 131 -3.71 17.68 9.94
C ASN A 131 -3.79 17.89 8.41
N GLU A 132 -2.71 17.68 7.67
CA GLU A 132 -2.74 17.73 6.21
C GLU A 132 -3.47 16.50 5.64
N ASN A 133 -4.03 16.61 4.44
CA ASN A 133 -4.54 15.45 3.70
C ASN A 133 -3.77 15.25 2.39
N PRO A 134 -2.58 14.61 2.43
CA PRO A 134 -1.89 14.22 1.21
C PRO A 134 -2.80 13.37 0.32
N SER A 135 -2.78 13.60 -0.98
CA SER A 135 -3.51 12.75 -1.93
C SER A 135 -2.92 11.34 -1.95
N PHE A 136 -3.63 10.37 -2.52
CA PHE A 136 -3.07 9.02 -2.67
C PHE A 136 -1.78 9.01 -3.50
N ASP A 137 -1.68 9.89 -4.51
CA ASP A 137 -0.48 10.00 -5.33
C ASP A 137 0.66 10.69 -4.60
N ASP A 138 0.40 11.66 -3.71
CA ASP A 138 1.45 12.27 -2.87
C ASP A 138 2.02 11.24 -1.87
N ARG A 139 1.15 10.41 -1.29
CA ARG A 139 1.52 9.32 -0.37
C ARG A 139 2.40 8.31 -1.08
N SER A 140 1.99 7.83 -2.26
CA SER A 140 2.79 6.87 -3.03
C SER A 140 4.05 7.50 -3.61
N THR A 141 4.05 8.78 -4.00
CA THR A 141 5.26 9.50 -4.44
C THR A 141 6.30 9.55 -3.32
N THR A 142 5.87 9.82 -2.09
CA THR A 142 6.75 9.81 -0.90
C THR A 142 7.40 8.44 -0.71
N ALA A 143 6.62 7.36 -0.86
CA ALA A 143 7.10 5.98 -0.75
C ALA A 143 8.05 5.59 -1.88
N ASN A 144 7.67 5.89 -3.12
CA ASN A 144 8.38 5.47 -4.33
C ASN A 144 9.72 6.20 -4.51
N ALA A 145 9.91 7.35 -3.84
CA ALA A 145 11.18 8.04 -3.78
C ALA A 145 12.21 7.33 -2.87
N GLN A 146 11.80 6.35 -2.05
CA GLN A 146 12.67 5.66 -1.10
C GLN A 146 13.13 4.31 -1.65
N ARG A 147 14.45 4.14 -1.77
CA ARG A 147 15.05 2.84 -2.10
C ARG A 147 15.22 2.02 -0.82
N GLY A 148 14.79 0.77 -0.84
CA GLY A 148 14.92 -0.10 0.33
C GLY A 148 13.97 0.27 1.47
N ALA A 149 12.73 0.56 1.10
CA ALA A 149 11.67 0.92 2.02
C ALA A 149 10.53 -0.11 2.04
N VAL A 150 9.78 -0.15 3.13
CA VAL A 150 8.41 -0.65 3.15
C VAL A 150 7.43 0.50 3.42
N PHE A 151 6.19 0.34 2.99
CA PHE A 151 5.11 1.29 3.26
C PHE A 151 4.09 0.71 4.23
N VAL A 152 3.72 1.47 5.25
CA VAL A 152 2.73 1.08 6.26
C VAL A 152 1.71 2.20 6.36
N THR A 153 0.48 1.96 5.96
CA THR A 153 -0.64 2.90 6.20
C THR A 153 -1.47 2.47 7.41
N LEU A 154 -1.77 3.41 8.30
CA LEU A 154 -2.51 3.20 9.53
C LEU A 154 -3.94 3.72 9.38
N HIS A 155 -4.90 2.87 9.74
CA HIS A 155 -6.33 3.13 9.69
C HIS A 155 -7.03 2.63 10.96
N ILE A 156 -8.20 3.22 11.26
CA ILE A 156 -9.11 2.81 12.33
C ILE A 156 -10.49 2.49 11.72
N SER A 157 -10.62 1.35 11.05
CA SER A 157 -11.92 0.86 10.58
C SER A 157 -11.93 -0.66 10.32
N SER A 158 -11.25 -1.44 11.16
CA SER A 158 -11.33 -2.89 11.15
C SER A 158 -12.78 -3.36 11.29
N THR A 159 -13.23 -4.17 10.32
CA THR A 159 -14.59 -4.73 10.26
C THR A 159 -14.82 -5.92 11.20
N GLY A 160 -13.85 -6.28 12.04
CA GLY A 160 -14.00 -7.37 13.00
C GLY A 160 -14.38 -6.93 14.40
N LEU A 161 -14.17 -7.83 15.36
CA LEU A 161 -14.51 -7.58 16.75
C LEU A 161 -13.72 -6.38 17.32
N PRO A 162 -14.35 -5.55 18.17
CA PRO A 162 -13.63 -4.50 18.90
C PRO A 162 -12.39 -5.05 19.61
N GLY A 163 -11.29 -4.31 19.54
CA GLY A 163 -10.00 -4.70 20.14
C GLY A 163 -9.14 -5.64 19.26
N THR A 164 -9.56 -5.94 18.03
CA THR A 164 -8.76 -6.72 17.07
C THR A 164 -8.06 -5.82 16.05
N VAL A 165 -7.01 -6.32 15.42
CA VAL A 165 -6.24 -5.61 14.39
C VAL A 165 -6.06 -6.51 13.17
N ARG A 166 -6.20 -5.93 11.98
CA ARG A 166 -6.05 -6.64 10.69
C ARG A 166 -5.03 -5.94 9.82
N VAL A 167 -4.19 -6.74 9.17
CA VAL A 167 -3.28 -6.30 8.13
C VAL A 167 -3.88 -6.72 6.79
N TYR A 168 -4.00 -5.75 5.89
CA TYR A 168 -4.39 -5.97 4.51
C TYR A 168 -3.21 -5.74 3.57
N VAL A 169 -3.14 -6.57 2.55
CA VAL A 169 -2.27 -6.40 1.39
C VAL A 169 -3.13 -6.40 0.13
N ASN A 170 -2.65 -5.75 -0.92
CA ASN A 170 -3.29 -5.90 -2.23
C ASN A 170 -3.19 -7.35 -2.70
N SER A 171 -4.25 -7.84 -3.35
CA SER A 171 -4.21 -9.09 -4.11
C SER A 171 -4.38 -8.84 -5.60
N ASP A 172 -3.97 -9.84 -6.38
CA ASP A 172 -4.44 -10.08 -7.76
C ASP A 172 -4.35 -8.87 -8.70
N LEU A 173 -3.22 -8.17 -8.68
CA LEU A 173 -2.84 -7.36 -9.83
C LEU A 173 -2.23 -8.32 -10.88
N PRO A 174 -2.77 -8.38 -12.12
CA PRO A 174 -2.09 -9.04 -13.25
C PRO A 174 -0.57 -8.78 -13.28
N ALA A 175 0.21 -9.80 -13.62
CA ALA A 175 1.65 -9.63 -13.77
C ALA A 175 1.95 -8.51 -14.80
N VAL A 176 2.85 -7.60 -14.45
CA VAL A 176 3.35 -6.61 -15.39
C VAL A 176 4.57 -7.21 -16.08
N ALA A 177 4.37 -7.79 -17.26
CA ALA A 177 5.49 -8.08 -18.15
C ALA A 177 5.84 -6.76 -18.85
N ASN A 178 7.08 -6.26 -18.72
CA ASN A 178 7.48 -5.14 -19.57
C ASN A 178 8.84 -5.35 -20.20
N ALA A 179 8.84 -5.43 -21.54
CA ALA A 179 10.04 -5.42 -22.36
C ALA A 179 10.77 -4.05 -22.33
N SER A 180 10.08 -2.99 -21.90
CA SER A 180 10.58 -1.60 -21.92
C SER A 180 11.15 -1.13 -20.57
N GLY A 181 11.04 -1.93 -19.50
CA GLY A 181 11.51 -1.57 -18.15
C GLY A 181 10.67 -0.52 -17.40
N LEU A 182 9.58 -0.01 -17.98
CA LEU A 182 8.66 0.93 -17.31
C LEU A 182 7.50 0.18 -16.64
N ILE A 183 7.02 0.64 -15.48
CA ILE A 183 5.80 0.10 -14.87
C ILE A 183 4.74 1.19 -14.86
N PRO A 184 3.52 0.95 -15.37
CA PRO A 184 2.43 1.91 -15.25
C PRO A 184 2.18 2.27 -13.78
N TRP A 185 1.92 3.54 -13.49
CA TRP A 185 1.81 4.04 -12.11
C TRP A 185 0.74 3.30 -11.28
N ASP A 186 -0.42 3.00 -11.90
CA ASP A 186 -1.52 2.25 -11.30
C ASP A 186 -1.19 0.77 -11.04
N ARG A 187 -0.03 0.31 -11.49
CA ARG A 187 0.49 -1.06 -11.38
C ARG A 187 1.79 -1.15 -10.60
N ALA A 188 2.24 -0.05 -10.03
CA ALA A 188 3.51 0.06 -9.29
C ALA A 188 3.68 -1.02 -8.21
N GLN A 189 2.58 -1.46 -7.60
CA GLN A 189 2.59 -2.46 -6.53
C GLN A 189 2.73 -3.91 -7.01
N ALA A 190 2.44 -4.20 -8.28
CA ALA A 190 2.38 -5.57 -8.80
C ALA A 190 3.66 -6.40 -8.57
N PRO A 191 4.89 -5.87 -8.72
CA PRO A 191 6.11 -6.62 -8.44
C PRO A 191 6.30 -6.98 -6.96
N PHE A 192 5.66 -6.24 -6.05
CA PHE A 192 5.90 -6.35 -4.62
C PHE A 192 4.81 -7.11 -3.88
N LEU A 193 3.83 -7.71 -4.57
CA LEU A 193 2.70 -8.40 -3.89
C LEU A 193 3.17 -9.54 -2.99
N GLY A 194 4.11 -10.37 -3.45
CA GLY A 194 4.67 -11.47 -2.65
C GLY A 194 5.41 -10.98 -1.42
N LEU A 195 6.26 -9.95 -1.57
CA LEU A 195 6.97 -9.31 -0.47
C LEU A 195 6.02 -8.62 0.51
N SER A 196 4.97 -7.97 0.00
CA SER A 196 3.92 -7.35 0.80
C SER A 196 3.19 -8.38 1.64
N LYS A 197 2.85 -9.54 1.06
CA LYS A 197 2.22 -10.65 1.80
C LYS A 197 3.14 -11.19 2.89
N SER A 198 4.41 -11.42 2.58
CA SER A 198 5.40 -11.88 3.57
C SER A 198 5.59 -10.89 4.72
N PHE A 199 5.75 -9.60 4.41
CA PHE A 199 5.83 -8.53 5.41
C PHE A 199 4.54 -8.44 6.25
N GLY A 200 3.38 -8.46 5.58
CA GLY A 200 2.08 -8.39 6.23
C GLY A 200 1.83 -9.57 7.18
N ASP A 201 2.22 -10.79 6.79
CA ASP A 201 2.08 -11.97 7.64
C ASP A 201 2.94 -11.88 8.90
N LEU A 202 4.17 -11.36 8.78
CA LEU A 202 5.03 -11.13 9.94
C LEU A 202 4.41 -10.12 10.91
N VAL A 203 3.93 -8.98 10.41
CA VAL A 203 3.27 -7.96 11.24
C VAL A 203 1.98 -8.52 11.87
N GLN A 204 1.14 -9.21 11.08
CA GLN A 204 -0.11 -9.80 11.56
C GLN A 204 0.15 -10.86 12.63
N GLY A 205 1.19 -11.70 12.49
CA GLY A 205 1.54 -12.71 13.48
C GLY A 205 1.86 -12.10 14.85
N PHE A 206 2.62 -10.99 14.90
CA PHE A 206 2.86 -10.27 16.16
C PHE A 206 1.59 -9.60 16.70
N LEU A 207 0.73 -9.07 15.83
CA LEU A 207 -0.56 -8.50 16.23
C LEU A 207 -1.48 -9.58 16.84
N ALA A 208 -1.54 -10.78 16.25
CA ALA A 208 -2.36 -11.89 16.73
C ALA A 208 -1.97 -12.36 18.14
N GLN A 209 -0.67 -12.36 18.45
CA GLN A 209 -0.17 -12.66 19.80
C GLN A 209 -0.62 -11.64 20.83
N ARG A 210 -0.79 -10.36 20.43
CA ARG A 210 -1.10 -9.26 21.34
C ARG A 210 -2.60 -8.99 21.48
N PHE A 211 -3.36 -9.16 20.40
CA PHE A 211 -4.75 -8.76 20.25
C PHE A 211 -5.62 -9.99 19.93
N LYS A 212 -6.09 -10.66 20.99
CA LYS A 212 -6.91 -11.87 20.90
C LYS A 212 -8.10 -11.69 19.95
N GLY A 213 -8.25 -12.61 19.00
CA GLY A 213 -9.31 -12.57 17.98
C GLY A 213 -8.91 -11.87 16.67
N SER A 214 -7.71 -11.30 16.61
CA SER A 214 -7.10 -10.89 15.34
C SER A 214 -6.74 -12.13 14.51
N PRO A 215 -6.77 -12.06 13.16
CA PRO A 215 -6.35 -13.17 12.30
C PRO A 215 -4.88 -13.53 12.50
N ASP A 216 -4.51 -14.77 12.19
CA ASP A 216 -3.10 -15.22 12.27
C ASP A 216 -2.25 -14.79 11.06
N THR A 217 -2.89 -14.43 9.94
CA THR A 217 -2.22 -14.05 8.68
C THR A 217 -2.87 -12.83 8.04
N ALA A 218 -2.09 -12.06 7.29
CA ALA A 218 -2.58 -10.89 6.58
C ALA A 218 -3.61 -11.28 5.52
N GLN A 219 -4.62 -10.44 5.38
CA GLN A 219 -5.73 -10.64 4.47
C GLN A 219 -5.49 -9.92 3.15
N SER A 220 -6.08 -10.46 2.09
CA SER A 220 -6.06 -9.87 0.76
C SER A 220 -7.28 -9.00 0.52
N ALA A 221 -7.08 -7.75 0.08
CA ALA A 221 -8.16 -6.85 -0.33
C ALA A 221 -7.66 -5.80 -1.33
N SER A 222 -8.54 -5.26 -2.17
CA SER A 222 -8.21 -4.14 -3.05
C SER A 222 -8.13 -2.83 -2.27
N VAL A 223 -6.94 -2.48 -1.78
CA VAL A 223 -6.68 -1.24 -1.04
C VAL A 223 -6.11 -0.20 -2.00
N ARG A 224 -6.89 0.87 -2.24
CA ARG A 224 -6.55 1.92 -3.21
C ARG A 224 -5.20 2.58 -2.90
N GLN A 225 -4.95 2.85 -1.63
CA GLN A 225 -3.75 3.49 -1.09
C GLN A 225 -2.48 2.70 -1.43
N LEU A 226 -2.57 1.36 -1.44
CA LEU A 226 -1.42 0.50 -1.69
C LEU A 226 -1.13 0.35 -3.19
N ARG A 227 -2.08 0.61 -4.07
CA ARG A 227 -2.02 0.22 -5.50
C ARG A 227 -0.88 0.89 -6.28
N THR A 228 -0.58 2.14 -5.97
CA THR A 228 0.42 2.97 -6.67
C THR A 228 1.78 3.01 -5.96
N THR A 229 1.95 2.21 -4.91
CA THR A 229 3.21 2.13 -4.15
C THR A 229 4.13 1.08 -4.76
N ALA A 230 5.38 1.44 -5.06
CA ALA A 230 6.43 0.62 -5.66
C ALA A 230 7.41 0.09 -4.59
N ALA A 231 6.86 -0.50 -3.53
CA ALA A 231 7.59 -1.06 -2.38
C ALA A 231 6.68 -2.05 -1.64
N PRO A 232 7.22 -3.03 -0.88
CA PRO A 232 6.37 -3.89 -0.05
C PRO A 232 5.50 -3.04 0.87
N ALA A 233 4.18 -3.23 0.81
CA ALA A 233 3.24 -2.33 1.45
C ALA A 233 2.07 -3.04 2.13
N ILE A 234 1.68 -2.51 3.28
CA ILE A 234 0.57 -3.04 4.07
C ILE A 234 -0.35 -1.91 4.55
N ALA A 235 -1.62 -2.24 4.73
CA ALA A 235 -2.58 -1.40 5.45
C ALA A 235 -2.92 -2.07 6.79
N VAL A 236 -2.77 -1.33 7.89
CA VAL A 236 -3.04 -1.82 9.24
C VAL A 236 -4.34 -1.16 9.73
N GLU A 237 -5.37 -1.97 9.86
CA GLU A 237 -6.71 -1.61 10.32
C GLU A 237 -6.90 -1.98 11.79
N VAL A 238 -6.87 -0.99 12.67
CA VAL A 238 -6.97 -1.17 14.12
C VAL A 238 -8.40 -0.97 14.59
N SER A 239 -9.04 -2.03 15.11
CA SER A 239 -10.36 -1.99 15.76
C SER A 239 -11.36 -1.10 14.99
N SER A 240 -12.29 -0.44 15.66
CA SER A 240 -13.23 0.49 15.04
C SER A 240 -13.34 1.76 15.87
N VAL A 241 -13.67 2.88 15.22
CA VAL A 241 -14.02 4.14 15.91
C VAL A 241 -15.34 4.04 16.69
N THR A 242 -16.11 2.96 16.51
CA THR A 242 -17.38 2.72 17.21
C THR A 242 -17.21 2.22 18.66
N VAL A 243 -16.11 2.58 19.32
CA VAL A 243 -15.88 2.32 20.75
C VAL A 243 -16.70 3.27 21.61
N GLU A 244 -17.04 2.87 22.83
CA GLU A 244 -17.72 3.74 23.79
C GLU A 244 -16.77 4.81 24.34
N ASP A 245 -15.51 4.44 24.58
CA ASP A 245 -14.45 5.31 25.07
C ASP A 245 -13.23 5.27 24.15
N ARG A 246 -12.75 6.44 23.72
CA ARG A 246 -11.53 6.59 22.93
C ARG A 246 -10.32 5.95 23.61
N ALA A 247 -10.27 5.95 24.94
CA ALA A 247 -9.18 5.34 25.69
C ALA A 247 -9.01 3.84 25.37
N ASP A 248 -10.05 3.15 24.89
CA ASP A 248 -9.96 1.77 24.43
C ASP A 248 -9.01 1.62 23.24
N LEU A 249 -9.07 2.56 22.29
CA LEU A 249 -8.17 2.59 21.14
C LEU A 249 -6.77 3.02 21.58
N ASP A 250 -6.65 4.04 22.44
CA ASP A 250 -5.34 4.53 22.89
C ASP A 250 -4.53 3.44 23.62
N ARG A 251 -5.20 2.58 24.39
CA ARG A 251 -4.58 1.43 25.05
C ARG A 251 -4.03 0.38 24.07
N MET A 252 -4.48 0.36 22.82
CA MET A 252 -3.96 -0.54 21.78
C MET A 252 -2.67 -0.02 21.14
N ALA A 253 -2.45 1.30 21.12
CA ALA A 253 -1.37 1.93 20.34
C ALA A 253 0.04 1.37 20.64
N PRO A 254 0.46 1.15 21.90
CA PRO A 254 1.79 0.60 22.18
C PRO A 254 1.97 -0.82 21.63
N GLY A 255 0.92 -1.64 21.67
CA GLY A 255 0.94 -3.01 21.15
C GLY A 255 0.98 -3.05 19.62
N VAL A 256 0.27 -2.12 18.96
CA VAL A 256 0.33 -1.97 17.49
C VAL A 256 1.71 -1.50 17.07
N ALA A 257 2.29 -0.52 17.77
CA ALA A 257 3.62 0.00 17.51
C ALA A 257 4.72 -1.07 17.65
N ASP A 258 4.72 -1.84 18.74
CA ASP A 258 5.67 -2.93 18.93
C ASP A 258 5.54 -4.02 17.85
N ALA A 259 4.30 -4.42 17.51
CA ALA A 259 4.07 -5.44 16.49
C ALA A 259 4.55 -5.03 15.09
N ILE A 260 4.28 -3.78 14.67
CA ILE A 260 4.77 -3.24 13.40
C ILE A 260 6.31 -3.19 13.39
N ALA A 261 6.91 -2.70 14.48
CA ALA A 261 8.36 -2.56 14.56
C ALA A 261 9.08 -3.93 14.53
N ARG A 262 8.57 -4.91 15.27
CA ARG A 262 9.07 -6.29 15.26
C ARG A 262 8.85 -6.97 13.92
N GLY A 263 7.69 -6.79 13.30
CA GLY A 263 7.38 -7.32 11.97
C GLY A 263 8.34 -6.77 10.90
N ALA A 264 8.62 -5.46 10.93
CA ALA A 264 9.60 -4.85 10.04
C ALA A 264 11.01 -5.39 10.28
N ALA A 265 11.43 -5.51 11.55
CA ALA A 265 12.74 -6.07 11.91
C ALA A 265 12.90 -7.52 11.46
N ALA A 266 11.86 -8.34 11.62
CA ALA A 266 11.83 -9.73 11.18
C ALA A 266 11.81 -9.86 9.64
N PHE A 267 11.20 -8.90 8.94
CA PHE A 267 11.14 -8.88 7.47
C PHE A 267 12.43 -8.38 6.82
N ARG A 268 13.20 -7.52 7.51
CA ARG A 268 14.47 -6.94 7.02
C ARG A 268 15.40 -7.91 6.27
N PRO A 269 15.73 -9.13 6.78
CA PRO A 269 16.61 -10.05 6.07
C PRO A 269 16.01 -10.62 4.76
N SER A 270 14.69 -10.62 4.60
CA SER A 270 14.01 -11.12 3.41
C SER A 270 13.95 -10.11 2.27
N TYR A 271 14.15 -8.81 2.55
CA TYR A 271 14.11 -7.78 1.53
C TYR A 271 15.51 -7.42 1.03
N VAL A 272 15.81 -7.94 -0.17
CA VAL A 272 17.03 -7.63 -0.90
C VAL A 272 16.72 -6.60 -1.97
N VAL A 273 17.41 -5.46 -1.93
CA VAL A 273 17.29 -4.45 -2.97
C VAL A 273 18.30 -4.76 -4.08
N PRO A 274 17.87 -4.97 -5.34
CA PRO A 274 18.78 -5.22 -6.45
C PRO A 274 19.78 -4.08 -6.64
N SER A 275 21.06 -4.41 -6.84
CA SER A 275 22.13 -3.43 -7.06
C SER A 275 22.05 -2.73 -8.43
N ALA A 276 21.38 -3.33 -9.40
CA ALA A 276 21.23 -2.78 -10.75
C ALA A 276 20.06 -1.77 -10.83
N PRO A 277 20.25 -0.59 -11.45
CA PRO A 277 19.16 0.35 -11.72
C PRO A 277 18.03 -0.32 -12.53
N GLY A 278 16.79 -0.19 -12.09
CA GLY A 278 15.60 -0.71 -12.79
C GLY A 278 15.32 -2.21 -12.59
N ALA A 279 16.15 -2.94 -11.84
CA ALA A 279 15.84 -4.32 -11.49
C ALA A 279 14.76 -4.37 -10.40
N LEU A 280 13.75 -5.23 -10.63
CA LEU A 280 12.70 -5.53 -9.66
C LEU A 280 13.21 -6.53 -8.61
N PRO A 281 12.77 -6.44 -7.35
CA PRO A 281 13.15 -7.36 -6.29
C PRO A 281 12.50 -8.75 -6.42
#